data_AF-A0A1M6CBQ5-F1
#
_entry.id   AF-A0A1M6CBQ5-F1
#
_cell.length_a   1.000
_cell.length_b   1.000
_cell.length_c   1.000
_cell.angle_alpha   90.00
_cell.angle_beta   90.00
_cell.angle_gamma   90.00
#
_symmetry.space_group_name_H-M   'P 1'
#
loop_
_entity.id
_entity.type
_entity.pdbx_description
1 polymer ?
#
loop_
_entity_poly.entity_id
_entity_poly.type
_entity_poly.pdbx_seq_one_letter_code
_entity_poly.pdbx_strand_id
1 'polypeptide(L)'
;MKNSEIIQALIGGNSLATVMMPDAAIPTNRPRHWEGFLLPNILIHNGLFWGFTRAAHCAHILGEFVVKEGNAFCYGNNEEKVFFSFAGESDIVCWMPLERYEHHKFVVKNDYELIWSSDAPENLQPVEEAVKNARILKMVFLDEDGLWNIHPVDLCMFHFEENSFLVKSELFHYPILFRDENETKAAIQGARYYFQQHPQEFFVKTRIVQYPCLYGCYPDGTYYNYYDICRNSRKRYRALKIFAQKECGWTMGSLKRQT
;
A
#
# COMPACT_ATOMS: atom_id res chain seq x y z
N MET A 1 -4.90 18.47 6.69
CA MET A 1 -5.49 17.25 7.26
C MET A 1 -4.53 16.74 8.31
N LYS A 2 -5.01 16.49 9.53
CA LYS A 2 -4.19 15.93 10.62
C LYS A 2 -3.86 14.46 10.31
N ASN A 3 -2.76 13.94 10.86
CA ASN A 3 -2.38 12.53 10.69
C ASN A 3 -3.50 11.55 11.07
N SER A 4 -4.21 11.85 12.16
CA SER A 4 -5.36 11.05 12.61
C SER A 4 -6.51 11.04 11.59
N GLU A 5 -6.78 12.17 10.93
CA GLU A 5 -7.82 12.28 9.90
C GLU A 5 -7.45 11.46 8.65
N ILE A 6 -6.16 11.49 8.26
CA ILE A 6 -5.65 10.64 7.17
C ILE A 6 -5.87 9.17 7.52
N ILE A 7 -5.40 8.73 8.69
CA ILE A 7 -5.52 7.32 9.13
C ILE A 7 -6.96 6.85 9.13
N GLN A 8 -7.89 7.64 9.71
CA GLN A 8 -9.31 7.27 9.72
C GLN A 8 -9.89 7.17 8.31
N ALA A 9 -9.50 8.09 7.41
CA ALA A 9 -9.93 8.02 6.02
C ALA A 9 -9.39 6.76 5.31
N LEU A 10 -8.15 6.35 5.57
CA LEU A 10 -7.56 5.15 4.99
C LEU A 10 -8.24 3.87 5.51
N ILE A 11 -8.51 3.80 6.82
CA ILE A 11 -9.31 2.71 7.42
C ILE A 11 -10.74 2.70 6.84
N GLY A 12 -11.24 3.87 6.44
CA GLY A 12 -12.50 4.05 5.72
C GLY A 12 -12.46 3.70 4.22
N GLY A 13 -11.35 3.15 3.72
CA GLY A 13 -11.23 2.66 2.33
C GLY A 13 -10.69 3.66 1.33
N ASN A 14 -10.46 4.92 1.71
CA ASN A 14 -9.95 5.95 0.81
C ASN A 14 -8.58 5.58 0.23
N SER A 15 -8.30 6.02 -0.99
CA SER A 15 -6.97 5.87 -1.58
C SER A 15 -5.99 6.93 -1.10
N LEU A 16 -4.72 6.55 -0.98
CA LEU A 16 -3.62 7.43 -0.66
C LEU A 16 -2.74 7.67 -1.88
N ALA A 17 -2.39 8.92 -2.12
CA ALA A 17 -1.31 9.29 -3.02
C ALA A 17 -0.34 10.23 -2.30
N THR A 18 0.90 10.25 -2.77
CA THR A 18 1.85 11.32 -2.44
C THR A 18 2.09 12.17 -3.68
N VAL A 19 2.20 13.48 -3.48
CA VAL A 19 2.52 14.47 -4.51
C VAL A 19 3.71 15.27 -4.02
N MET A 20 4.74 15.37 -4.85
CA MET A 20 5.99 16.00 -4.48
C MET A 20 6.59 16.82 -5.61
N MET A 21 7.43 17.78 -5.23
CA MET A 21 8.26 18.56 -6.12
C MET A 21 9.70 18.39 -5.64
N PRO A 22 10.56 17.73 -6.42
CA PRO A 22 11.97 17.57 -6.05
C PRO A 22 12.67 18.92 -5.94
N ASP A 23 13.59 19.06 -4.98
CA ASP A 23 14.36 20.29 -4.78
C ASP A 23 15.27 20.55 -6.00
N ALA A 24 15.12 21.73 -6.60
CA ALA A 24 15.87 22.17 -7.77
C ALA A 24 17.37 22.41 -7.50
N ALA A 25 17.78 22.45 -6.22
CA ALA A 25 19.17 22.47 -5.80
C ALA A 25 19.90 21.15 -6.12
N ILE A 26 19.18 20.04 -6.22
CA ILE A 26 19.74 18.74 -6.61
C ILE A 26 19.80 18.67 -8.15
N PRO A 27 20.99 18.54 -8.79
CA PRO A 27 21.12 18.66 -10.24
C PRO A 27 20.27 17.68 -11.06
N THR A 28 20.02 16.48 -10.54
CA THR A 28 19.21 15.45 -11.20
C THR A 28 17.72 15.79 -11.27
N ASN A 29 17.27 16.84 -10.58
CA ASN A 29 15.85 17.21 -10.45
C ASN A 29 15.40 18.28 -11.46
N ARG A 30 16.22 18.56 -12.48
CA ARG A 30 15.91 19.55 -13.52
C ARG A 30 15.33 18.89 -14.77
N PRO A 31 14.36 19.53 -15.46
CA PRO A 31 13.67 20.77 -15.07
C PRO A 31 12.74 20.55 -13.87
N ARG A 32 12.35 21.63 -13.19
CA ARG A 32 11.39 21.58 -12.07
C ARG A 32 10.08 20.93 -12.53
N HIS A 33 9.61 19.93 -11.80
CA HIS A 33 8.45 19.13 -12.19
C HIS A 33 7.68 18.65 -10.95
N TRP A 34 6.43 18.22 -11.17
CA TRP A 34 5.65 17.52 -10.17
C TRP A 34 5.80 16.01 -10.36
N GLU A 35 6.03 15.30 -9.28
CA GLU A 35 5.95 13.84 -9.19
C GLU A 35 4.72 13.45 -8.38
N GLY A 36 4.10 12.32 -8.74
CA GLY A 36 2.94 11.80 -8.02
C GLY A 36 2.91 10.29 -8.06
N PHE A 37 2.70 9.68 -6.89
CA PHE A 37 2.59 8.23 -6.77
C PHE A 37 1.31 7.83 -6.03
N LEU A 38 0.63 6.81 -6.54
CA LEU A 38 -0.37 6.08 -5.76
C LEU A 38 0.34 5.16 -4.78
N LEU A 39 -0.19 5.09 -3.55
CA LEU A 39 0.31 4.23 -2.47
C LEU A 39 -0.75 3.17 -2.13
N PRO A 40 -0.92 2.14 -3.00
CA PRO A 40 -2.03 1.19 -2.86
C PRO A 40 -1.92 0.23 -1.68
N ASN A 41 -0.69 -0.12 -1.29
CA ASN A 41 -0.43 -0.96 -0.12
C ASN A 41 -0.13 -0.04 1.06
N ILE A 42 -0.85 -0.20 2.17
CA ILE A 42 -0.68 0.65 3.35
C ILE A 42 -0.68 -0.21 4.61
N LEU A 43 0.29 0.06 5.48
CA LEU A 43 0.34 -0.49 6.83
C LEU A 43 0.08 0.63 7.83
N ILE A 44 -0.71 0.38 8.88
CA ILE A 44 -0.95 1.35 9.96
C ILE A 44 -0.75 0.69 11.32
N HIS A 45 0.15 1.25 12.12
CA HIS A 45 0.45 0.80 13.48
C HIS A 45 0.69 2.02 14.38
N ASN A 46 0.02 2.08 15.53
CA ASN A 46 0.24 3.09 16.59
C ASN A 46 0.31 4.55 16.11
N GLY A 47 -0.62 4.95 15.23
CA GLY A 47 -0.72 6.32 14.72
C GLY A 47 0.27 6.67 13.60
N LEU A 48 1.07 5.70 13.15
CA LEU A 48 1.92 5.79 11.98
C LEU A 48 1.31 4.99 10.82
N PHE A 49 1.34 5.56 9.62
CA PHE A 49 1.05 4.85 8.38
C PHE A 49 2.27 4.82 7.47
N TRP A 50 2.34 3.77 6.67
CA TRP A 50 3.37 3.52 5.66
C TRP A 50 2.69 3.10 4.38
N GLY A 51 2.70 3.98 3.38
CA GLY A 51 2.14 3.73 2.07
C GLY A 51 3.24 3.39 1.07
N PHE A 52 3.03 2.32 0.30
CA PHE A 52 4.01 1.77 -0.63
C PHE A 52 3.49 1.90 -2.06
N THR A 53 4.36 2.31 -2.98
CA THR A 53 4.08 2.22 -4.41
C THR A 53 4.08 0.74 -4.85
N ARG A 54 3.49 0.45 -6.01
CA ARG A 54 3.66 -0.87 -6.63
C ARG A 54 5.13 -1.04 -7.02
N ALA A 55 5.66 -2.26 -6.95
CA ALA A 55 7.02 -2.62 -7.37
C ALA A 55 7.16 -2.61 -8.91
N ALA A 56 6.88 -1.47 -9.53
CA ALA A 56 6.80 -1.29 -10.98
C ALA A 56 7.71 -0.14 -11.47
N HIS A 57 8.52 0.46 -10.59
CA HIS A 57 9.43 1.52 -10.99
C HIS A 57 10.66 0.94 -11.69
N CYS A 58 10.65 1.00 -13.02
CA CYS A 58 11.79 0.68 -13.85
C CYS A 58 12.79 1.83 -13.83
N ALA A 59 13.89 1.65 -13.10
CA ALA A 59 15.03 2.54 -13.20
C ALA A 59 15.70 2.32 -14.57
N HIS A 60 15.65 3.32 -15.44
CA HIS A 60 16.23 3.25 -16.77
C HIS A 60 17.04 4.51 -17.07
N ILE A 61 18.04 4.36 -17.93
CA ILE A 61 18.75 5.47 -18.58
C ILE A 61 18.52 5.29 -20.07
N LEU A 62 18.03 6.33 -20.74
CA LEU A 62 17.74 6.25 -22.18
C LEU A 62 19.03 5.92 -22.94
N GLY A 63 19.01 4.84 -23.73
CA GLY A 63 20.19 4.36 -24.47
C GLY A 63 21.03 3.32 -23.73
N GLU A 64 20.74 3.06 -22.45
CA GLU A 64 21.32 1.95 -21.71
C GLU A 64 20.26 0.88 -21.47
N PHE A 65 20.51 -0.35 -21.94
CA PHE A 65 19.65 -1.47 -21.58
C PHE A 65 19.94 -1.89 -20.14
N VAL A 66 19.18 -1.31 -19.22
CA VAL A 66 19.23 -1.67 -17.80
C VAL A 66 17.83 -2.05 -17.38
N VAL A 67 17.49 -3.34 -17.48
CA VAL A 67 16.29 -3.89 -16.84
C VAL A 67 16.69 -4.24 -15.41
N LYS A 68 16.31 -3.39 -14.45
CA LYS A 68 16.38 -3.71 -13.02
C LYS A 68 15.04 -4.25 -12.55
N GLU A 69 15.08 -5.02 -11.47
CA GLU A 69 13.89 -5.35 -10.71
C GLU A 69 13.10 -4.08 -10.36
N GLY A 70 11.77 -4.20 -10.39
CA GLY A 70 10.89 -3.08 -10.09
C GLY A 70 11.13 -2.59 -8.66
N ASN A 71 11.44 -1.30 -8.52
CA ASN A 71 11.55 -0.68 -7.20
C ASN A 71 10.16 -0.33 -6.68
N ALA A 72 10.01 -0.34 -5.36
CA ALA A 72 8.92 0.29 -4.63
C ALA A 72 9.48 1.43 -3.77
N PHE A 73 8.70 2.50 -3.62
CA PHE A 73 8.96 3.57 -2.67
C PHE A 73 7.96 3.47 -1.52
N CYS A 74 8.40 3.79 -0.32
CA CYS A 74 7.55 3.86 0.86
C CYS A 74 7.62 5.26 1.48
N TYR A 75 6.45 5.83 1.75
CA TYR A 75 6.28 7.11 2.39
C TYR A 75 5.37 6.95 3.61
N GLY A 76 5.67 7.67 4.69
CA GLY A 76 4.87 7.63 5.91
C GLY A 76 4.80 8.98 6.60
N ASN A 77 3.98 9.07 7.65
CA ASN A 77 3.83 10.27 8.47
C ASN A 77 4.80 10.32 9.66
N ASN A 78 6.01 9.81 9.50
CA ASN A 78 7.03 9.84 10.55
C ASN A 78 7.58 11.24 10.79
N GLU A 79 7.95 11.55 12.04
CA GLU A 79 8.46 12.87 12.44
C GLU A 79 9.89 13.12 11.97
N GLU A 80 10.67 12.05 11.76
CA GLU A 80 12.06 12.11 11.32
C GLU A 80 12.23 12.51 9.84
N LYS A 81 11.11 12.61 9.10
CA LYS A 81 11.07 13.02 7.70
C LYS A 81 12.00 12.18 6.83
N VAL A 82 11.96 10.86 7.00
CA VAL A 82 12.66 9.92 6.13
C VAL A 82 11.66 9.09 5.34
N PHE A 83 12.07 8.67 4.16
CA PHE A 83 11.35 7.74 3.31
C PHE A 83 12.38 6.76 2.72
N PHE A 84 11.94 5.70 2.06
CA PHE A 84 12.88 4.72 1.52
C PHE A 84 12.36 4.04 0.26
N SER A 85 13.26 3.37 -0.43
CA SER A 85 12.95 2.46 -1.53
C SER A 85 13.61 1.10 -1.35
N PHE A 86 13.07 0.10 -2.01
CA PHE A 86 13.59 -1.27 -2.05
C PHE A 86 13.15 -1.94 -3.35
N ALA A 87 13.80 -3.03 -3.74
CA ALA A 87 13.54 -3.74 -4.99
C ALA A 87 13.03 -5.15 -4.68
N GLY A 88 11.78 -5.45 -5.05
CA GLY A 88 11.21 -6.81 -4.94
C GLY A 88 11.54 -7.52 -3.62
N GLU A 89 12.24 -8.65 -3.75
CA GLU A 89 12.68 -9.53 -2.65
C GLU A 89 14.07 -9.16 -2.10
N SER A 90 14.68 -8.09 -2.58
CA SER A 90 15.98 -7.63 -2.11
C SER A 90 15.90 -7.12 -0.68
N ASP A 91 16.78 -7.64 0.18
CA ASP A 91 16.96 -7.12 1.54
C ASP A 91 17.60 -5.73 1.58
N ILE A 92 17.93 -5.12 0.43
CA ILE A 92 18.54 -3.79 0.39
C ILE A 92 17.44 -2.72 0.45
N VAL A 93 17.46 -1.96 1.54
CA VAL A 93 16.63 -0.76 1.70
C VAL A 93 17.51 0.48 1.51
N CYS A 94 17.04 1.41 0.68
CA CYS A 94 17.67 2.68 0.40
C CYS A 94 16.89 3.79 1.11
N TRP A 95 17.39 4.24 2.26
CA TRP A 95 16.82 5.34 3.02
C TRP A 95 17.18 6.67 2.39
N MET A 96 16.28 7.65 2.46
CA MET A 96 16.43 8.97 1.87
C MET A 96 15.77 10.03 2.78
N PRO A 97 16.37 11.23 2.90
CA PRO A 97 15.75 12.35 3.60
C PRO A 97 14.62 12.95 2.75
N LEU A 98 13.50 13.29 3.37
CA LEU A 98 12.36 13.91 2.68
C LEU A 98 12.67 15.35 2.26
N GLU A 99 13.69 15.98 2.86
CA GLU A 99 14.18 17.32 2.50
C GLU A 99 14.70 17.43 1.06
N ARG A 100 14.89 16.31 0.37
CA ARG A 100 15.17 16.32 -1.07
C ARG A 100 14.00 16.83 -1.93
N TYR A 101 12.83 17.03 -1.32
CA TYR A 101 11.65 17.60 -1.94
C TYR A 101 11.37 18.99 -1.37
N GLU A 102 11.28 19.98 -2.26
CA GLU A 102 10.80 21.34 -1.95
C GLU A 102 9.35 21.31 -1.43
N HIS A 103 8.53 20.42 -2.00
CA HIS A 103 7.15 20.21 -1.60
C HIS A 103 6.87 18.73 -1.49
N HIS A 104 6.19 18.32 -0.42
CA HIS A 104 5.66 16.97 -0.27
C HIS A 104 4.32 17.04 0.48
N LYS A 105 3.29 16.38 -0.05
CA LYS A 105 2.00 16.25 0.61
C LYS A 105 1.34 14.92 0.31
N PHE A 106 0.60 14.41 1.30
CA PHE A 106 -0.32 13.31 1.10
C PHE A 106 -1.66 13.81 0.57
N VAL A 107 -2.25 13.06 -0.36
CA VAL A 107 -3.56 13.31 -0.95
C VAL A 107 -4.44 12.09 -0.71
N VAL A 108 -5.53 12.30 0.00
CA VAL A 108 -6.54 11.27 0.28
C VAL A 108 -7.70 11.43 -0.70
N LYS A 109 -8.12 10.34 -1.34
CA LYS A 109 -9.22 10.33 -2.32
C LYS A 109 -10.35 9.44 -1.81
N ASN A 110 -11.59 9.95 -1.82
CA ASN A 110 -12.79 9.20 -1.46
C ASN A 110 -13.39 8.49 -2.69
N ASP A 111 -12.61 7.58 -3.26
CA ASP A 111 -12.86 6.88 -4.53
C ASP A 111 -13.38 5.45 -4.36
N TYR A 112 -13.55 4.98 -3.12
CA TYR A 112 -14.08 3.67 -2.78
C TYR A 112 -15.32 3.79 -1.91
N GLU A 113 -16.19 2.78 -1.96
CA GLU A 113 -17.32 2.62 -1.05
C GLU A 113 -17.28 1.26 -0.35
N LEU A 114 -17.77 1.21 0.88
CA LEU A 114 -17.83 0.00 1.69
C LEU A 114 -18.92 -0.91 1.11
N ILE A 115 -18.55 -2.15 0.78
CA ILE A 115 -19.50 -3.16 0.27
C ILE A 115 -19.73 -4.29 1.28
N TRP A 116 -18.79 -4.52 2.20
CA TRP A 116 -18.93 -5.53 3.25
C TRP A 116 -18.06 -5.23 4.46
N SER A 117 -18.51 -5.60 5.66
CA SER A 117 -17.73 -5.51 6.89
C SER A 117 -18.00 -6.68 7.82
N SER A 118 -16.96 -7.13 8.52
CA SER A 118 -17.07 -8.13 9.60
C SER A 118 -17.98 -7.69 10.76
N ASP A 119 -18.24 -6.39 10.90
CA ASP A 119 -19.15 -5.84 11.92
C ASP A 119 -20.63 -6.05 11.53
N ALA A 120 -20.90 -6.31 10.25
CA ALA A 120 -22.24 -6.57 9.69
C ALA A 120 -22.15 -7.65 8.59
N PRO A 121 -21.83 -8.92 8.96
CA PRO A 121 -21.38 -9.93 8.01
C PRO A 121 -22.48 -10.54 7.14
N GLU A 122 -23.76 -10.35 7.49
CA GLU A 122 -24.91 -11.08 6.92
C GLU A 122 -25.20 -10.74 5.45
N ASN A 123 -24.90 -9.53 5.00
CA ASN A 123 -25.24 -9.09 3.64
C ASN A 123 -24.06 -9.23 2.68
N LEU A 124 -24.01 -10.34 1.94
CA LEU A 124 -22.97 -10.61 0.94
C LEU A 124 -23.31 -10.12 -0.47
N GLN A 125 -24.56 -9.73 -0.73
CA GLN A 125 -25.03 -9.31 -2.05
C GLN A 125 -24.19 -8.18 -2.68
N PRO A 126 -23.74 -7.14 -1.93
CA PRO A 126 -22.90 -6.10 -2.53
C PRO A 126 -21.53 -6.61 -2.99
N VAL A 127 -20.99 -7.67 -2.36
CA VAL A 127 -19.74 -8.31 -2.80
C VAL A 127 -19.97 -9.07 -4.10
N GLU A 128 -21.04 -9.87 -4.16
CA GLU A 128 -21.44 -10.59 -5.37
C GLU A 128 -21.60 -9.64 -6.56
N GLU A 129 -22.35 -8.54 -6.37
CA GLU A 129 -22.59 -7.54 -7.41
C GLU A 129 -21.31 -6.82 -7.82
N ALA A 130 -20.40 -6.50 -6.89
CA ALA A 130 -19.13 -5.88 -7.23
C ALA A 130 -18.23 -6.80 -8.07
N VAL A 131 -18.24 -8.11 -7.78
CA VAL A 131 -17.52 -9.12 -8.56
C VAL A 131 -18.13 -9.28 -9.96
N LYS A 132 -19.47 -9.42 -10.06
CA LYS A 132 -20.16 -9.53 -11.36
C LYS A 132 -19.90 -8.33 -12.28
N ASN A 133 -19.83 -7.13 -11.70
CA ASN A 133 -19.59 -5.90 -12.44
C ASN A 133 -18.10 -5.57 -12.62
N ALA A 134 -17.19 -6.51 -12.31
CA ALA A 134 -15.74 -6.35 -12.46
C ALA A 134 -15.19 -5.07 -11.80
N ARG A 135 -15.74 -4.70 -10.64
CA ARG A 135 -15.31 -3.50 -9.90
C ARG A 135 -13.91 -3.73 -9.31
N ILE A 136 -13.10 -2.68 -9.26
CA ILE A 136 -11.79 -2.73 -8.59
C ILE A 136 -12.02 -2.81 -7.08
N LEU A 137 -11.46 -3.84 -6.44
CA LEU A 137 -11.66 -4.12 -5.02
C LEU A 137 -10.41 -3.78 -4.20
N LYS A 138 -10.66 -3.40 -2.93
CA LYS A 138 -9.64 -3.15 -1.91
C LYS A 138 -10.11 -3.78 -0.60
N MET A 139 -9.18 -4.32 0.17
CA MET A 139 -9.47 -4.80 1.52
C MET A 139 -8.71 -3.98 2.56
N VAL A 140 -9.37 -3.75 3.69
CA VAL A 140 -8.81 -3.14 4.89
C VAL A 140 -9.08 -4.12 6.02
N PHE A 141 -8.03 -4.65 6.65
CA PHE A 141 -8.23 -5.58 7.75
C PHE A 141 -7.21 -5.37 8.87
N LEU A 142 -7.64 -5.62 10.09
CA LEU A 142 -6.84 -5.54 11.30
C LEU A 142 -6.47 -6.97 11.70
N ASP A 143 -5.18 -7.30 11.65
CA ASP A 143 -4.71 -8.63 12.01
C ASP A 143 -4.73 -8.87 13.54
N GLU A 144 -4.38 -10.10 13.94
CA GLU A 144 -4.35 -10.49 15.35
C GLU A 144 -3.30 -9.73 16.18
N ASP A 145 -2.27 -9.20 15.52
CA ASP A 145 -1.16 -8.46 16.13
C ASP A 145 -1.47 -6.96 16.29
N GLY A 146 -2.59 -6.49 15.74
CA GLY A 146 -3.01 -5.10 15.83
C GLY A 146 -2.47 -4.20 14.72
N LEU A 147 -1.98 -4.79 13.62
CA LEU A 147 -1.56 -4.07 12.43
C LEU A 147 -2.73 -3.97 11.44
N TRP A 148 -3.06 -2.74 11.03
CA TRP A 148 -3.95 -2.54 9.90
C TRP A 148 -3.20 -2.76 8.59
N ASN A 149 -3.77 -3.62 7.76
CA ASN A 149 -3.28 -4.01 6.45
C ASN A 149 -4.31 -3.56 5.41
N ILE A 150 -3.89 -2.68 4.49
CA ILE A 150 -4.74 -2.13 3.43
C ILE A 150 -4.10 -2.47 2.10
N HIS A 151 -4.79 -3.27 1.28
CA HIS A 151 -4.23 -3.79 0.04
C HIS A 151 -5.25 -3.85 -1.09
N PRO A 152 -4.83 -3.69 -2.35
CA PRO A 152 -5.63 -4.10 -3.50
C PRO A 152 -5.98 -5.59 -3.40
N VAL A 153 -7.20 -5.92 -3.83
CA VAL A 153 -7.61 -7.31 -4.00
C VAL A 153 -7.25 -7.73 -5.41
N ASP A 154 -6.45 -8.79 -5.52
CA ASP A 154 -6.08 -9.44 -6.78
C ASP A 154 -7.22 -10.34 -7.29
N LEU A 155 -7.83 -11.08 -6.36
CA LEU A 155 -8.89 -12.03 -6.68
C LEU A 155 -9.95 -12.04 -5.58
N CYS A 156 -11.22 -11.92 -5.97
CA CYS A 156 -12.37 -12.19 -5.10
C CYS A 156 -13.17 -13.34 -5.71
N MET A 157 -13.22 -14.47 -5.02
CA MET A 157 -14.04 -15.62 -5.40
C MET A 157 -15.33 -15.57 -4.58
N PHE A 158 -16.47 -15.52 -5.25
CA PHE A 158 -17.78 -15.64 -4.61
C PHE A 158 -18.31 -17.05 -4.84
N HIS A 159 -18.67 -17.75 -3.77
CA HIS A 159 -19.14 -19.13 -3.82
C HIS A 159 -20.66 -19.14 -3.60
N PHE A 160 -21.43 -19.34 -4.67
CA PHE A 160 -22.89 -19.30 -4.64
C PHE A 160 -23.51 -20.33 -3.69
N GLU A 161 -22.99 -21.58 -3.73
CA GLU A 161 -23.53 -22.69 -2.95
C GLU A 161 -23.25 -22.55 -1.45
N GLU A 162 -22.11 -21.94 -1.10
CA GLU A 162 -21.68 -21.75 0.28
C GLU A 162 -22.18 -20.42 0.88
N ASN A 163 -22.75 -19.54 0.05
CA ASN A 163 -23.04 -18.15 0.39
C ASN A 163 -21.85 -17.51 1.12
N SER A 164 -20.69 -17.53 0.48
CA SER A 164 -19.41 -17.11 1.07
C SER A 164 -18.50 -16.49 0.00
N PHE A 165 -17.42 -15.84 0.44
CA PHE A 165 -16.39 -15.35 -0.46
C PHE A 165 -14.97 -15.59 0.09
N LEU A 166 -13.98 -15.49 -0.79
CA LEU A 166 -12.56 -15.41 -0.45
C LEU A 166 -11.93 -14.26 -1.23
N VAL A 167 -11.40 -13.26 -0.52
CA VAL A 167 -10.58 -12.20 -1.11
C VAL A 167 -9.10 -12.50 -0.92
N LYS A 168 -8.31 -12.33 -1.98
CA LYS A 168 -6.85 -12.44 -1.96
C LYS A 168 -6.22 -11.10 -2.29
N SER A 169 -5.22 -10.67 -1.53
CA SER A 169 -4.43 -9.49 -1.91
C SER A 169 -3.55 -9.78 -3.12
N GLU A 170 -3.09 -8.72 -3.78
CA GLU A 170 -1.87 -8.80 -4.58
C GLU A 170 -0.69 -9.30 -3.71
N LEU A 171 0.22 -10.08 -4.31
CA LEU A 171 1.48 -10.42 -3.66
C LEU A 171 2.38 -9.18 -3.65
N PHE A 172 2.88 -8.82 -2.47
CA PHE A 172 3.73 -7.67 -2.25
C PHE A 172 4.84 -8.05 -1.26
N HIS A 173 5.97 -7.34 -1.28
CA HIS A 173 7.04 -7.50 -0.30
C HIS A 173 7.29 -6.15 0.37
N TYR A 174 7.62 -6.15 1.66
CA TYR A 174 8.06 -4.94 2.35
C TYR A 174 9.03 -5.27 3.49
N PRO A 175 9.86 -4.32 3.96
CA PRO A 175 10.81 -4.56 5.04
C PRO A 175 10.13 -5.03 6.34
N ILE A 176 10.57 -6.15 6.92
CA ILE A 176 9.89 -6.80 8.06
C ILE A 176 9.72 -5.90 9.28
N LEU A 177 10.58 -4.89 9.45
CA LEU A 177 10.52 -3.94 10.55
C LEU A 177 9.15 -3.28 10.71
N PHE A 178 8.33 -3.14 9.65
CA PHE A 178 6.99 -2.54 9.76
C PHE A 178 5.98 -3.38 10.55
N ARG A 179 6.34 -4.62 10.89
CA ARG A 179 5.60 -5.48 11.81
C ARG A 179 5.86 -5.14 13.28
N ASP A 180 6.98 -4.48 13.59
CA ASP A 180 7.39 -4.13 14.95
C ASP A 180 7.61 -2.61 15.08
N GLU A 181 6.88 -1.99 16.01
CA GLU A 181 6.95 -0.54 16.20
C GLU A 181 8.34 -0.07 16.65
N ASN A 182 8.98 -0.81 17.55
CA ASN A 182 10.26 -0.42 18.11
C ASN A 182 11.37 -0.55 17.07
N GLU A 183 11.37 -1.63 16.29
CA GLU A 183 12.29 -1.78 15.16
C GLU A 183 12.07 -0.70 14.11
N THR A 184 10.80 -0.39 13.79
CA THR A 184 10.47 0.70 12.87
C THR A 184 11.03 2.04 13.34
N LYS A 185 10.75 2.42 14.60
CA LYS A 185 11.24 3.67 15.19
C LYS A 185 12.76 3.72 15.23
N ALA A 186 13.41 2.65 15.68
CA ALA A 186 14.86 2.59 15.77
C ALA A 186 15.53 2.74 14.40
N ALA A 187 15.02 2.06 13.37
CA ALA A 187 15.56 2.15 12.01
C ALA A 187 15.42 3.57 11.42
N ILE A 188 14.26 4.20 11.61
CA ILE A 188 13.98 5.56 11.12
C ILE A 188 14.87 6.59 11.83
N GLN A 189 14.99 6.50 13.15
CA GLN A 189 15.87 7.38 13.93
C GLN A 189 17.33 7.18 13.57
N GLY A 190 17.77 5.93 13.37
CA GLY A 190 19.12 5.62 12.91
C GLY A 190 19.42 6.22 11.53
N ALA A 191 18.49 6.09 10.58
CA ALA A 191 18.61 6.71 9.27
C ALA A 191 18.68 8.24 9.36
N ARG A 192 17.84 8.86 10.21
CA ARG A 192 17.88 10.32 10.40
C ARG A 192 19.18 10.81 11.03
N TYR A 193 19.65 10.11 12.07
CA TYR A 193 20.92 10.41 12.71
C TYR A 193 22.08 10.34 11.71
N TYR A 194 22.09 9.34 10.83
CA TYR A 194 23.07 9.25 9.75
C TYR A 194 23.08 10.52 8.87
N PHE A 195 21.92 10.96 8.36
CA PHE A 195 21.85 12.16 7.52
C PHE A 195 22.26 13.45 8.24
N GLN A 196 22.06 13.53 9.57
CA GLN A 196 22.55 14.66 10.36
C GLN A 196 24.08 14.69 10.45
N GLN A 197 24.74 13.52 10.52
CA GLN A 197 26.19 13.40 10.53
C GLN A 197 26.81 13.53 9.12
N HIS A 198 26.03 13.25 8.09
CA HIS A 198 26.46 13.22 6.69
C HIS A 198 25.54 14.07 5.80
N PRO A 199 25.49 15.40 5.97
CA PRO A 199 24.51 16.27 5.28
C PRO A 199 24.67 16.32 3.75
N GLN A 200 25.82 15.88 3.23
CA GLN A 200 26.08 15.75 1.79
C GLN A 200 25.50 14.47 1.16
N GLU A 201 25.09 13.50 1.97
CA GLU A 201 24.55 12.22 1.49
C GLU A 201 23.06 12.34 1.21
N PHE A 202 22.63 11.88 0.03
CA PHE A 202 21.21 11.90 -0.37
C PHE A 202 20.51 10.56 -0.16
N PHE A 203 21.26 9.51 0.17
CA PHE A 203 20.71 8.22 0.52
C PHE A 203 21.70 7.39 1.37
N VAL A 204 21.19 6.40 2.10
CA VAL A 204 22.01 5.38 2.77
C VAL A 204 21.37 4.00 2.59
N LYS A 205 22.20 2.98 2.34
CA LYS A 205 21.73 1.60 2.14
C LYS A 205 21.91 0.79 3.40
N THR A 206 20.87 0.07 3.80
CA THR A 206 20.90 -0.91 4.90
C THR A 206 20.38 -2.25 4.42
N ARG A 207 20.66 -3.31 5.19
CA ARG A 207 20.08 -4.64 4.97
C ARG A 207 18.93 -4.88 5.95
N ILE A 208 17.74 -5.11 5.43
CA ILE A 208 16.53 -5.43 6.20
C ILE A 208 15.79 -6.54 5.47
N VAL A 209 15.53 -7.63 6.19
CA VAL A 209 14.80 -8.79 5.68
C VAL A 209 13.43 -8.36 5.14
N GLN A 210 13.07 -8.83 3.95
CA GLN A 210 11.74 -8.61 3.38
C GLN A 210 10.69 -9.57 3.96
N TYR A 211 9.47 -9.07 4.10
CA TYR A 211 8.28 -9.82 4.49
C TYR A 211 7.38 -10.03 3.27
N PRO A 212 7.09 -11.29 2.86
CA PRO A 212 6.14 -11.59 1.81
C PRO A 212 4.70 -11.36 2.31
N CYS A 213 4.10 -10.30 1.79
CA CYS A 213 2.74 -9.88 2.06
C CYS A 213 1.77 -10.46 1.03
N LEU A 214 1.07 -11.51 1.46
CA LEU A 214 -0.07 -12.07 0.76
C LEU A 214 -1.09 -12.45 1.83
N TYR A 215 -2.36 -12.14 1.60
CA TYR A 215 -3.43 -12.58 2.48
C TYR A 215 -4.60 -13.16 1.71
N GLY A 216 -5.20 -14.21 2.25
CA GLY A 216 -6.53 -14.66 1.87
C GLY A 216 -7.49 -14.53 3.05
N CYS A 217 -8.55 -13.74 2.91
CA CYS A 217 -9.50 -13.47 3.98
C CYS A 217 -10.89 -14.04 3.66
N TYR A 218 -11.51 -14.65 4.68
CA TYR A 218 -12.84 -15.24 4.63
C TYR A 218 -13.83 -14.39 5.44
N PRO A 219 -15.14 -14.43 5.12
CA PRO A 219 -16.16 -13.74 5.91
C PRO A 219 -16.38 -14.35 7.29
N ASP A 220 -15.86 -15.56 7.56
CA ASP A 220 -16.04 -16.30 8.81
C ASP A 220 -15.15 -15.82 9.99
N GLY A 221 -14.41 -14.72 9.81
CA GLY A 221 -13.47 -14.21 10.80
C GLY A 221 -12.04 -14.74 10.66
N THR A 222 -11.76 -15.57 9.64
CA THR A 222 -10.44 -16.18 9.45
C THR A 222 -9.69 -15.64 8.25
N TYR A 223 -8.36 -15.72 8.31
CA TYR A 223 -7.47 -15.42 7.18
C TYR A 223 -6.23 -16.31 7.21
N TYR A 224 -5.51 -16.37 6.10
CA TYR A 224 -4.15 -16.92 6.03
C TYR A 224 -3.21 -15.88 5.44
N ASN A 225 -1.93 -15.92 5.83
CA ASN A 225 -0.87 -15.17 5.15
C ASN A 225 0.04 -16.11 4.32
N TYR A 226 1.08 -15.55 3.68
CA TYR A 226 2.07 -16.30 2.90
C TYR A 226 2.61 -17.55 3.62
N TYR A 227 2.98 -17.43 4.89
CA TYR A 227 3.56 -18.54 5.67
C TYR A 227 2.52 -19.60 6.07
N ASP A 228 1.27 -19.20 6.23
CA ASP A 228 0.17 -20.09 6.60
C ASP A 228 -0.22 -21.03 5.46
N ILE A 229 0.05 -20.66 4.20
CA ILE A 229 -0.20 -21.49 3.01
C ILE A 229 0.54 -22.83 3.13
N CYS A 230 1.85 -22.78 3.40
CA CYS A 230 2.67 -23.99 3.54
C CYS A 230 2.32 -24.80 4.81
N ARG A 231 1.76 -24.15 5.82
CA ARG A 231 1.37 -24.77 7.10
C ARG A 231 -0.05 -25.32 7.09
N ASN A 232 -0.83 -24.99 6.06
CA ASN A 232 -2.27 -25.29 6.00
C ASN A 232 -3.01 -24.80 7.27
N SER A 233 -2.71 -23.58 7.71
CA SER A 233 -3.30 -22.96 8.91
C SER A 233 -4.10 -21.71 8.57
N ARG A 234 -4.97 -21.29 9.50
CA ARG A 234 -5.65 -20.00 9.45
C ARG A 234 -5.55 -19.32 10.82
N LYS A 235 -5.55 -18.00 10.79
CA LYS A 235 -5.57 -17.09 11.94
C LYS A 235 -6.91 -16.37 12.00
N ARG A 236 -7.16 -15.60 13.06
CA ARG A 236 -8.35 -14.76 13.19
C ARG A 236 -7.99 -13.29 13.04
N TYR A 237 -8.69 -12.57 12.17
CA TYR A 237 -8.55 -11.12 12.13
C TYR A 237 -9.44 -10.48 13.20
N ARG A 238 -9.09 -9.25 13.62
CA ARG A 238 -9.90 -8.45 14.54
C ARG A 238 -10.98 -7.65 13.82
N ALA A 239 -10.74 -7.27 12.57
CA ALA A 239 -11.72 -6.60 11.71
C ALA A 239 -11.38 -6.81 10.23
N LEU A 240 -12.39 -6.89 9.36
CA LEU A 240 -12.24 -6.92 7.91
C LEU A 240 -13.31 -6.03 7.26
N LYS A 241 -12.90 -5.24 6.27
CA LYS A 241 -13.77 -4.40 5.43
C LYS A 241 -13.36 -4.56 3.98
N ILE A 242 -14.34 -4.80 3.13
CA ILE A 242 -14.16 -4.87 1.67
C ILE A 242 -14.77 -3.63 1.05
N PHE A 243 -14.02 -3.04 0.14
CA PHE A 243 -14.41 -1.84 -0.58
C PHE A 243 -14.38 -2.09 -2.07
N ALA A 244 -15.29 -1.46 -2.81
CA ALA A 244 -15.25 -1.39 -4.26
C ALA A 244 -15.03 0.05 -4.71
N GLN A 245 -14.27 0.23 -5.79
CA GLN A 245 -14.08 1.55 -6.39
C GLN A 245 -15.44 2.05 -6.89
N LYS A 246 -15.83 3.26 -6.50
CA LYS A 246 -17.09 3.90 -6.91
C LYS A 246 -17.19 3.92 -8.42
N GLU A 247 -18.39 3.66 -8.94
CA GLU A 247 -18.66 3.80 -10.36
C GLU A 247 -18.44 5.27 -10.76
N CYS A 248 -17.40 5.54 -11.53
CA CYS A 248 -17.32 6.78 -12.27
C CYS A 248 -18.43 6.71 -13.33
N GLY A 249 -19.27 7.75 -13.43
CA GLY A 249 -20.43 7.82 -14.34
C GLY A 249 -20.10 7.81 -15.84
N TRP A 250 -19.24 6.90 -16.29
CA TRP A 250 -19.09 6.51 -17.67
C TRP A 250 -20.29 5.65 -18.04
N THR A 251 -21.39 6.32 -18.41
CA THR A 251 -22.40 5.65 -19.22
C THR A 251 -21.69 5.16 -20.48
N MET A 252 -21.52 3.85 -20.61
CA MET A 252 -21.13 3.25 -21.88
C MET A 252 -22.21 3.62 -22.88
N GLY A 253 -21.93 4.63 -23.71
CA GLY A 253 -22.75 4.95 -24.86
C GLY A 253 -22.90 3.67 -25.66
N SER A 254 -24.14 3.20 -25.80
CA SER A 254 -24.47 1.99 -26.56
C SER A 254 -23.77 2.07 -27.91
N LEU A 255 -22.74 1.24 -28.12
CA LEU A 255 -22.24 0.96 -29.46
C LEU A 255 -23.36 0.22 -30.18
N LYS A 256 -24.25 0.98 -30.84
CA LYS A 256 -25.11 0.45 -31.87
C LYS A 256 -24.18 -0.07 -32.95
N ARG A 257 -24.07 -1.41 -33.04
CA ARG A 257 -23.47 -2.06 -34.20
C ARG A 257 -24.18 -1.53 -35.44
N GLN A 258 -23.49 -0.76 -36.25
CA GLN A 258 -23.88 -0.58 -37.63
C GLN A 258 -23.55 -1.91 -38.33
N THR A 259 -24.60 -2.67 -38.59
CA THR A 259 -24.62 -3.78 -39.55
C THR A 259 -24.57 -3.23 -40.96
#